data_AF-A0A7K2P899-F1
#
_entry.id   AF-A0A7K2P899-F1
#
_cell.length_a   1.000
_cell.length_b   1.000
_cell.length_c   1.000
_cell.angle_alpha   90.00
_cell.angle_beta   90.00
_cell.angle_gamma   90.00
#
_symmetry.space_group_name_H-M   'P 1'
#
loop_
_entity.id
_entity.type
_entity.pdbx_description
1 polymer ?
#
loop_
_entity_poly.entity_id
_entity_poly.type
_entity_poly.pdbx_seq_one_letter_code
_entity_poly.pdbx_strand_id
1 'polypeptide(L)'
;MRSFRDRDRDRAGDRVGDRDPALRARRWAGGLALALVLPLAGCATDAGDGADSGRPGASSTAPAPSATAAPEVRAQLRVDGDIREYLLHRPPAPAAEGDDGPRPLLGAFHGRGADAAELRAKTRLERTATARGMLVAFPEGLGHGWGAGTRATKQRPDPGLDVRFTEALIEHLVRTERADPGQV
;
A
#
# COMPACT_ATOMS: atom_id res chain seq x y z
N MET A 1 53.68 -41.53 24.32
CA MET A 1 54.90 -41.07 23.63
C MET A 1 54.71 -39.59 23.31
N ARG A 2 55.48 -38.72 24.01
CA ARG A 2 55.85 -37.29 23.83
C ARG A 2 55.12 -36.49 22.72
N SER A 3 54.42 -35.37 22.99
CA SER A 3 54.84 -34.08 23.61
C SER A 3 55.61 -33.14 22.69
N PHE A 4 55.03 -31.97 22.39
CA PHE A 4 55.62 -30.60 22.28
C PHE A 4 54.48 -29.71 21.71
N ARG A 5 53.80 -28.75 22.36
CA ARG A 5 54.12 -27.72 23.36
C ARG A 5 55.34 -26.89 22.95
N ASP A 6 55.13 -25.70 22.39
CA ASP A 6 55.33 -24.45 23.13
C ASP A 6 55.15 -23.20 22.26
N ARG A 7 54.76 -22.11 22.93
CA ARG A 7 55.14 -20.70 22.70
C ARG A 7 54.66 -20.06 21.37
N ASP A 8 53.92 -18.96 21.38
CA ASP A 8 54.24 -17.72 22.09
C ASP A 8 53.03 -17.02 22.71
N ARG A 9 53.17 -16.72 24.01
CA ARG A 9 52.64 -15.51 24.64
C ARG A 9 53.76 -14.48 24.58
N ASP A 10 53.47 -13.25 24.16
CA ASP A 10 53.68 -12.05 24.97
C ASP A 10 53.61 -10.75 24.15
N ARG A 11 52.98 -9.74 24.78
CA ARG A 11 53.14 -8.28 24.60
C ARG A 11 52.69 -7.70 23.26
N ALA A 12 52.09 -6.52 23.16
CA ALA A 12 51.80 -5.41 24.06
C ALA A 12 50.51 -4.77 23.49
N GLY A 13 49.57 -4.30 24.29
CA GLY A 13 49.68 -2.96 24.83
C GLY A 13 49.63 -1.91 23.72
N ASP A 14 48.44 -1.61 23.18
CA ASP A 14 48.21 -0.28 22.64
C ASP A 14 46.84 0.25 23.03
N ARG A 15 46.88 1.50 23.47
CA ARG A 15 45.82 2.21 24.18
C ARG A 15 44.80 2.65 23.15
N VAL A 16 43.54 2.23 23.32
CA VAL A 16 42.43 2.90 22.66
C VAL A 16 42.36 4.31 23.23
N GLY A 17 42.86 5.26 22.45
CA GLY A 17 42.79 6.69 22.75
C GLY A 17 41.33 7.10 22.86
N ASP A 18 40.98 7.52 24.06
CA ASP A 18 39.78 8.28 24.38
C ASP A 18 39.77 9.52 23.50
N ARG A 19 38.82 9.60 22.56
CA ARG A 19 38.61 10.78 21.72
C ARG A 19 37.38 11.48 22.26
N ASP A 20 37.62 12.43 23.16
CA ASP A 20 36.70 13.52 23.49
C ASP A 20 36.44 14.39 22.25
N PRO A 21 35.20 14.54 21.77
CA PRO A 21 34.83 15.70 20.96
C PRO A 21 34.22 16.77 21.89
N ALA A 22 35.08 17.55 22.54
CA ALA A 22 34.69 18.83 23.10
C ALA A 22 34.44 19.84 21.96
N LEU A 23 33.23 19.81 21.37
CA LEU A 23 32.76 20.86 20.47
C LEU A 23 31.70 21.72 21.16
N ARG A 24 32.25 22.79 21.74
CA ARG A 24 31.66 24.05 22.18
C ARG A 24 30.29 24.35 21.55
N ALA A 25 29.24 24.14 22.33
CA ALA A 25 27.90 24.65 22.06
C ALA A 25 27.92 26.19 22.12
N ARG A 26 27.87 26.82 20.95
CA ARG A 26 27.75 28.27 20.83
C ARG A 26 26.28 28.66 20.98
N ARG A 27 25.97 29.23 22.15
CA ARG A 27 24.67 29.83 22.50
C ARG A 27 24.38 31.01 21.59
N TRP A 28 23.27 30.98 20.87
CA TRP A 28 22.67 32.15 20.24
C TRP A 28 21.35 32.42 20.96
N ALA A 29 21.38 33.43 21.83
CA ALA A 29 20.21 34.04 22.42
C ALA A 29 19.73 35.17 21.51
N GLY A 30 18.41 35.37 21.45
CA GLY A 30 17.73 36.42 20.67
C GLY A 30 16.66 35.75 19.80
N GLY A 31 15.39 35.67 20.16
CA GLY A 31 14.58 36.62 20.92
C GLY A 31 13.85 37.52 19.93
N LEU A 32 12.65 37.12 19.50
CA LEU A 32 11.60 38.05 19.09
C LEU A 32 10.23 37.39 19.29
N ALA A 33 9.65 37.63 20.46
CA ALA A 33 8.22 37.52 20.64
C ALA A 33 7.61 38.88 20.26
N LEU A 34 6.54 38.87 19.46
CA LEU A 34 5.49 39.89 19.58
C LEU A 34 4.15 39.25 19.25
N ALA A 35 3.33 39.16 20.29
CA ALA A 35 1.93 38.78 20.25
C ALA A 35 1.02 40.02 20.11
N LEU A 36 -0.30 39.77 20.10
CA LEU A 36 -1.46 40.68 20.24
C LEU A 36 -1.94 41.36 18.92
N VAL A 37 -3.24 41.50 18.61
CA VAL A 37 -4.51 41.13 19.28
C VAL A 37 -5.69 41.30 18.31
N LEU A 38 -6.76 40.51 18.49
CA LEU A 38 -8.10 40.64 17.86
C LEU A 38 -8.88 41.85 18.40
N PRO A 39 -9.88 42.43 17.67
CA PRO A 39 -11.26 42.19 18.11
C PRO A 39 -12.35 42.17 17.01
N LEU A 40 -13.54 41.75 17.45
CA LEU A 40 -14.82 41.55 16.77
C LEU A 40 -15.53 42.85 16.31
N ALA A 41 -16.52 42.65 15.43
CA ALA A 41 -17.82 43.35 15.28
C ALA A 41 -18.03 44.28 14.05
N GLY A 42 -19.12 44.04 13.32
CA GLY A 42 -19.69 44.93 12.30
C GLY A 42 -21.00 44.42 11.69
N CYS A 43 -22.12 45.09 12.02
CA CYS A 43 -23.54 44.89 11.65
C CYS A 43 -23.82 44.95 10.13
N ALA A 44 -24.72 44.15 9.53
CA ALA A 44 -26.20 44.11 9.50
C ALA A 44 -26.87 44.91 8.33
N THR A 45 -27.71 44.16 7.59
CA THR A 45 -28.83 44.48 6.69
C THR A 45 -28.63 45.44 5.50
N ASP A 46 -28.92 44.95 4.29
CA ASP A 46 -29.65 45.72 3.28
C ASP A 46 -30.78 44.83 2.72
N ALA A 47 -32.00 45.34 2.76
CA ALA A 47 -33.17 44.79 2.12
C ALA A 47 -33.40 45.63 0.85
N GLY A 48 -33.35 44.98 -0.32
CA GLY A 48 -33.66 45.60 -1.60
C GLY A 48 -34.28 44.59 -2.54
N ASP A 49 -35.59 44.74 -2.74
CA ASP A 49 -36.43 44.03 -3.70
C ASP A 49 -35.86 44.03 -5.13
N GLY A 50 -36.00 42.91 -5.81
CA GLY A 50 -35.64 42.75 -7.22
C GLY A 50 -36.18 41.44 -7.77
N ALA A 51 -37.48 41.41 -8.04
CA ALA A 51 -38.08 40.44 -8.95
C ALA A 51 -37.51 40.66 -10.37
N ASP A 52 -37.06 39.59 -11.02
CA ASP A 52 -37.55 39.14 -12.34
C ASP A 52 -36.58 38.14 -13.03
N SER A 53 -37.22 37.14 -13.65
CA SER A 53 -36.85 36.34 -14.83
C SER A 53 -35.44 35.74 -15.00
N GLY A 54 -35.39 34.42 -14.92
CA GLY A 54 -34.31 33.66 -15.59
C GLY A 54 -34.14 32.23 -15.09
N ARG A 55 -35.12 31.38 -15.34
CA ARG A 55 -35.05 29.92 -15.13
C ARG A 55 -33.81 29.31 -15.82
N PRO A 56 -32.84 28.71 -15.11
CA PRO A 56 -32.08 27.61 -15.68
C PRO A 56 -32.89 26.34 -15.44
N GLY A 57 -33.16 25.58 -16.51
CA GLY A 57 -33.79 24.28 -16.40
C GLY A 57 -33.05 23.44 -15.35
N ALA A 58 -33.78 22.96 -14.35
CA ALA A 58 -33.30 21.92 -13.47
C ALA A 58 -33.06 20.69 -14.34
N SER A 59 -31.83 20.54 -14.84
CA SER A 59 -31.32 19.26 -15.30
C SER A 59 -31.35 18.36 -14.07
N SER A 60 -32.42 17.60 -13.97
CA SER A 60 -32.54 16.49 -13.03
C SER A 60 -31.40 15.53 -13.35
N THR A 61 -30.29 15.71 -12.66
CA THR A 61 -29.22 14.71 -12.64
C THR A 61 -29.81 13.57 -11.85
N ALA A 62 -30.41 12.62 -12.56
CA ALA A 62 -30.79 11.35 -11.98
C ALA A 62 -29.55 10.82 -11.23
N PRO A 63 -29.69 10.38 -9.97
CA PRO A 63 -28.58 9.73 -9.30
C PRO A 63 -28.17 8.54 -10.18
N ALA A 64 -26.89 8.51 -10.56
CA ALA A 64 -26.34 7.35 -11.24
C ALA A 64 -26.72 6.11 -10.41
N PRO A 65 -27.18 5.01 -11.05
CA PRO A 65 -27.46 3.81 -10.30
C PRO A 65 -26.20 3.47 -9.51
N SER A 66 -26.32 3.37 -8.18
CA SER A 66 -25.30 2.79 -7.34
C SER A 66 -25.15 1.35 -7.82
N ALA A 67 -24.26 1.13 -8.79
CA ALA A 67 -23.82 -0.19 -9.16
C ALA A 67 -23.26 -0.79 -7.88
N THR A 68 -24.00 -1.73 -7.30
CA THR A 68 -23.55 -2.50 -6.14
C THR A 68 -22.21 -3.08 -6.53
N ALA A 69 -21.13 -2.53 -5.95
CA ALA A 69 -19.79 -3.04 -6.18
C ALA A 69 -19.82 -4.53 -5.89
N ALA A 70 -19.31 -5.35 -6.83
CA ALA A 70 -19.31 -6.78 -6.61
C ALA A 70 -18.56 -7.08 -5.30
N PRO A 71 -19.02 -8.08 -4.52
CA PRO A 71 -18.39 -8.38 -3.25
C PRO A 71 -16.96 -8.84 -3.49
N GLU A 72 -16.05 -8.31 -2.67
CA GLU A 72 -14.71 -8.86 -2.59
C GLU A 72 -14.73 -10.24 -1.96
N VAL A 73 -13.83 -11.09 -2.45
CA VAL A 73 -13.70 -12.46 -1.97
C VAL A 73 -12.32 -12.63 -1.36
N ARG A 74 -12.28 -13.01 -0.09
CA ARG A 74 -11.06 -13.59 0.52
C ARG A 74 -10.94 -15.03 0.03
N ALA A 75 -9.79 -15.35 -0.54
CA ALA A 75 -9.52 -16.65 -1.11
C ALA A 75 -8.13 -17.15 -0.72
N GLN A 76 -7.93 -18.45 -0.95
CA GLN A 76 -6.70 -19.15 -0.62
C GLN A 76 -6.18 -19.90 -1.84
N LEU A 77 -4.86 -19.96 -1.97
CA LEU A 77 -4.16 -20.69 -3.01
C LEU A 77 -3.07 -21.56 -2.37
N ARG A 78 -2.97 -22.81 -2.80
CA ARG A 78 -1.88 -23.69 -2.38
C ARG A 78 -0.69 -23.50 -3.32
N VAL A 79 0.49 -23.17 -2.78
CA VAL A 79 1.74 -22.99 -3.53
C VAL A 79 2.86 -23.68 -2.76
N ASP A 80 3.60 -24.57 -3.42
CA ASP A 80 4.72 -25.32 -2.83
C ASP A 80 4.39 -26.07 -1.51
N GLY A 81 3.12 -26.44 -1.33
CA GLY A 81 2.65 -27.10 -0.11
C GLY A 81 2.12 -26.18 0.97
N ASP A 82 2.36 -24.87 0.87
CA ASP A 82 1.83 -23.83 1.76
C ASP A 82 0.48 -23.28 1.28
N ILE A 83 -0.34 -22.81 2.22
CA ILE A 83 -1.57 -22.07 1.93
C ILE A 83 -1.25 -20.57 1.97
N ARG A 84 -1.57 -19.87 0.90
CA ARG A 84 -1.39 -18.42 0.75
C ARG A 84 -2.74 -17.75 0.58
N GLU A 85 -2.92 -16.57 1.17
CA GLU A 85 -4.18 -15.82 1.10
C GLU A 85 -4.08 -14.64 0.13
N TYR A 86 -5.23 -14.26 -0.44
CA TYR A 86 -5.39 -13.03 -1.20
C TYR A 86 -6.83 -12.52 -1.10
N LEU A 87 -7.03 -11.23 -1.34
CA LEU A 87 -8.35 -10.67 -1.64
C LEU A 87 -8.48 -10.48 -3.14
N LEU A 88 -9.66 -10.75 -3.68
CA LEU A 88 -9.97 -10.55 -5.08
C LEU A 88 -11.20 -9.66 -5.23
N HIS A 89 -11.03 -8.57 -5.97
CA HIS A 89 -12.13 -7.77 -6.47
C HIS A 89 -12.44 -8.15 -7.92
N ARG A 90 -13.71 -8.42 -8.19
CA ARG A 90 -14.23 -8.62 -9.54
C ARG A 90 -15.08 -7.41 -9.91
N PRO A 91 -14.90 -6.79 -11.08
CA PRO A 91 -15.87 -5.81 -11.53
C PRO A 91 -17.21 -6.53 -11.77
N PRO A 92 -18.35 -5.88 -11.53
CA PRO A 92 -19.65 -6.42 -11.94
C PRO A 92 -19.62 -6.73 -13.44
N ALA A 93 -20.30 -7.80 -13.86
CA ALA A 93 -20.41 -8.13 -15.27
C ALA A 93 -21.06 -6.95 -16.02
N PRO A 94 -20.55 -6.58 -17.21
CA PRO A 94 -21.17 -5.53 -18.01
C PRO A 94 -22.63 -5.90 -18.30
N ALA A 95 -23.54 -4.92 -18.20
CA ALA A 95 -24.97 -5.12 -18.43
C ALA A 95 -25.33 -5.47 -19.87
N ALA A 96 -24.38 -5.34 -20.81
CA ALA A 96 -24.51 -5.79 -22.17
C ALA A 96 -24.00 -7.23 -22.28
N GLU A 97 -24.92 -8.16 -22.51
CA GLU A 97 -24.63 -9.54 -22.87
C GLU A 97 -23.59 -9.57 -24.01
N GLY A 98 -22.35 -9.98 -23.72
CA GLY A 98 -21.35 -10.19 -24.76
C GLY A 98 -19.89 -9.90 -24.40
N ASP A 99 -19.59 -9.17 -23.33
CA ASP A 99 -18.19 -8.84 -22.97
C ASP A 99 -17.67 -9.71 -21.82
N ASP A 100 -17.62 -11.02 -22.06
CA ASP A 100 -17.01 -12.03 -21.19
C ASP A 100 -15.52 -12.30 -21.53
N GLY A 101 -14.87 -11.36 -22.22
CA GLY A 101 -13.48 -11.46 -22.63
C GLY A 101 -12.49 -11.47 -21.45
N PRO A 102 -11.21 -11.82 -21.68
CA PRO A 102 -10.17 -11.68 -20.68
C PRO A 102 -10.09 -10.23 -20.17
N ARG A 103 -9.93 -10.05 -18.85
CA ARG A 103 -9.88 -8.74 -18.19
C ARG A 103 -8.46 -8.42 -17.72
N PRO A 104 -8.00 -7.17 -17.84
CA PRO A 104 -6.72 -6.77 -17.27
C PRO A 104 -6.67 -7.06 -15.77
N LEU A 105 -5.51 -7.49 -15.26
CA LEU A 105 -5.30 -7.77 -13.85
C LEU A 105 -4.42 -6.68 -13.23
N LEU A 106 -4.83 -6.16 -12.07
CA LEU A 106 -3.99 -5.32 -11.23
C LEU A 106 -3.57 -6.09 -9.97
N GLY A 107 -2.27 -6.29 -9.80
CA GLY A 107 -1.69 -6.78 -8.54
C GLY A 107 -1.37 -5.63 -7.58
N ALA A 108 -1.94 -5.65 -6.37
CA ALA A 108 -1.74 -4.60 -5.37
C ALA A 108 -1.10 -5.16 -4.10
N PHE A 109 0.15 -4.76 -3.83
CA PHE A 109 0.98 -5.31 -2.74
C PHE A 109 1.08 -4.33 -1.57
N HIS A 110 0.83 -4.83 -0.36
CA HIS A 110 0.86 -3.99 0.84
C HIS A 110 2.30 -3.73 1.29
N GLY A 111 2.50 -2.64 2.02
CA GLY A 111 3.78 -2.32 2.66
C GLY A 111 4.08 -3.24 3.85
N ARG A 112 5.32 -3.18 4.34
CA ARG A 112 5.75 -3.90 5.55
C ARG A 112 4.90 -3.50 6.75
N GLY A 113 4.40 -4.48 7.50
CA GLY A 113 3.60 -4.30 8.70
C GLY A 113 2.10 -4.10 8.46
N ALA A 114 1.67 -3.98 7.20
CA ALA A 114 0.27 -3.94 6.81
C ALA A 114 -0.21 -5.32 6.33
N ASP A 115 -1.48 -5.39 5.91
CA ASP A 115 -2.09 -6.56 5.27
C ASP A 115 -2.87 -6.15 3.99
N ALA A 116 -3.39 -7.14 3.26
CA ALA A 116 -4.15 -6.93 2.03
C ALA A 116 -5.43 -6.11 2.26
N ALA A 117 -6.12 -6.33 3.40
CA ALA A 117 -7.37 -5.63 3.71
C ALA A 117 -7.12 -4.15 4.00
N GLU A 118 -6.05 -3.83 4.72
CA GLU A 118 -5.62 -2.47 5.00
C GLU A 118 -5.25 -1.73 3.71
N LEU A 119 -4.46 -2.36 2.81
CA LEU A 119 -4.12 -1.76 1.52
C LEU A 119 -5.37 -1.45 0.71
N ARG A 120 -6.28 -2.41 0.62
CA ARG A 120 -7.55 -2.26 -0.09
C ARG A 120 -8.37 -1.11 0.49
N ALA A 121 -8.55 -1.07 1.82
CA ALA A 121 -9.31 -0.02 2.48
C ALA A 121 -8.73 1.39 2.29
N LYS A 122 -7.39 1.51 2.30
CA LYS A 122 -6.68 2.78 2.14
C LYS A 122 -6.68 3.27 0.69
N THR A 123 -6.38 2.39 -0.25
CA THR A 123 -6.17 2.76 -1.66
C THR A 123 -7.46 2.80 -2.46
N ARG A 124 -8.43 1.96 -2.08
CA ARG A 124 -9.71 1.82 -2.76
C ARG A 124 -9.58 1.54 -4.27
N LEU A 125 -8.54 0.80 -4.65
CA LEU A 125 -8.22 0.48 -6.04
C LEU A 125 -9.35 -0.26 -6.76
N GLU A 126 -10.18 -1.01 -6.01
CA GLU A 126 -11.35 -1.72 -6.52
C GLU A 126 -12.35 -0.80 -7.23
N ARG A 127 -12.47 0.47 -6.81
CA ARG A 127 -13.35 1.44 -7.49
C ARG A 127 -12.83 1.81 -8.87
N THR A 128 -11.53 2.07 -8.97
CA THR A 128 -10.90 2.42 -10.24
C THR A 128 -10.91 1.23 -11.18
N ALA A 129 -10.64 0.03 -10.66
CA ALA A 129 -10.70 -1.20 -11.42
C ALA A 129 -12.12 -1.49 -11.92
N THR A 130 -13.14 -1.28 -11.08
CA THR A 130 -14.56 -1.36 -11.49
C THR A 130 -14.86 -0.42 -12.65
N ALA A 131 -14.46 0.85 -12.55
CA ALA A 131 -14.68 1.84 -13.60
C ALA A 131 -13.96 1.52 -14.92
N ARG A 132 -12.92 0.67 -14.87
CA ARG A 132 -12.09 0.28 -16.02
C ARG A 132 -12.28 -1.18 -16.45
N GLY A 133 -13.20 -1.93 -15.83
CA GLY A 133 -13.42 -3.35 -16.13
C GLY A 133 -12.24 -4.27 -15.77
N MET A 134 -11.39 -3.89 -14.82
CA MET A 134 -10.21 -4.66 -14.42
C MET A 134 -10.47 -5.54 -13.18
N LEU A 135 -9.78 -6.67 -13.11
CA LEU A 135 -9.63 -7.45 -11.87
C LEU A 135 -8.61 -6.78 -10.94
N VAL A 136 -8.76 -6.94 -9.62
CA VAL A 136 -7.71 -6.57 -8.65
C VAL A 136 -7.46 -7.71 -7.69
N ALA A 137 -6.21 -8.18 -7.64
CA ALA A 137 -5.75 -9.08 -6.61
C ALA A 137 -4.93 -8.32 -5.57
N PHE A 138 -5.24 -8.51 -4.29
CA PHE A 138 -4.47 -8.01 -3.16
C PHE A 138 -3.85 -9.21 -2.44
N PRO A 139 -2.62 -9.62 -2.80
CA PRO A 139 -1.98 -10.80 -2.21
C PRO A 139 -1.53 -10.51 -0.76
N GLU A 140 -1.62 -11.51 0.11
CA GLU A 140 -1.17 -11.41 1.52
C GLU A 140 0.28 -11.90 1.68
N GLY A 141 1.13 -11.02 2.21
CA GLY A 141 2.53 -11.30 2.51
C GLY A 141 2.69 -12.11 3.80
N LEU A 142 3.63 -13.06 3.82
CA LEU A 142 3.90 -13.83 5.04
C LEU A 142 4.46 -12.93 6.16
N GLY A 143 3.82 -12.98 7.32
CA GLY A 143 4.20 -12.18 8.49
C GLY A 143 4.16 -10.68 8.21
N HIS A 144 3.16 -10.22 7.44
CA HIS A 144 2.98 -8.82 7.06
C HIS A 144 4.17 -8.24 6.28
N GLY A 145 4.80 -9.05 5.43
CA GLY A 145 5.91 -8.58 4.62
C GLY A 145 6.33 -9.52 3.50
N TRP A 146 7.22 -8.98 2.67
CA TRP A 146 7.71 -9.63 1.46
C TRP A 146 9.19 -10.00 1.56
N GLY A 147 9.58 -11.06 0.86
CA GLY A 147 10.95 -11.39 0.52
C GLY A 147 11.49 -10.39 -0.51
N ALA A 148 11.85 -9.19 -0.04
CA ALA A 148 12.42 -8.17 -0.90
C ALA A 148 13.93 -8.41 -1.10
N GLY A 149 14.30 -9.01 -2.22
CA GLY A 149 15.69 -9.22 -2.63
C GLY A 149 16.04 -10.69 -2.91
N THR A 150 17.22 -10.92 -3.45
CA THR A 150 17.65 -12.25 -3.93
C THR A 150 18.40 -13.08 -2.90
N ARG A 151 18.62 -12.55 -1.68
CA ARG A 151 19.39 -13.23 -0.63
C ARG A 151 18.47 -13.79 0.44
N ALA A 152 18.80 -15.00 0.89
CA ALA A 152 18.19 -15.60 2.07
C ALA A 152 18.45 -14.76 3.33
N THR A 153 17.43 -14.65 4.18
CA THR A 153 17.50 -14.03 5.50
C THR A 153 16.92 -14.98 6.55
N LYS A 154 17.11 -14.68 7.84
CA LYS A 154 16.50 -15.50 8.91
C LYS A 154 14.97 -15.56 8.80
N GLN A 155 14.35 -14.42 8.48
CA GLN A 155 12.90 -14.29 8.33
C GLN A 155 12.40 -14.78 6.97
N ARG A 156 13.29 -14.86 5.98
CA ARG A 156 12.98 -15.35 4.64
C ARG A 156 14.10 -16.23 4.10
N PRO A 157 14.17 -17.50 4.50
CA PRO A 157 15.23 -18.41 4.06
C PRO A 157 15.16 -18.74 2.56
N ASP A 158 13.96 -18.76 1.99
CA ASP A 158 13.73 -18.88 0.56
C ASP A 158 13.37 -17.50 -0.04
N PRO A 159 14.31 -16.83 -0.75
CA PRO A 159 14.06 -15.53 -1.35
C PRO A 159 13.09 -15.57 -2.54
N GLY A 160 12.86 -16.74 -3.16
CA GLY A 160 11.97 -16.90 -4.31
C GLY A 160 10.50 -17.14 -3.95
N LEU A 161 10.20 -17.38 -2.67
CA LEU A 161 8.90 -17.87 -2.22
C LEU A 161 7.72 -16.93 -2.55
N ASP A 162 7.92 -15.60 -2.47
CA ASP A 162 6.84 -14.65 -2.83
C ASP A 162 6.70 -14.44 -4.34
N VAL A 163 7.79 -14.59 -5.08
CA VAL A 163 7.76 -14.54 -6.54
C VAL A 163 6.92 -15.72 -7.05
N ARG A 164 7.23 -16.94 -6.60
CA ARG A 164 6.46 -18.15 -6.97
C ARG A 164 4.99 -18.08 -6.55
N PHE A 165 4.70 -17.50 -5.37
CA PHE A 165 3.31 -17.25 -4.98
C PHE A 165 2.60 -16.29 -5.94
N THR A 166 3.26 -15.19 -6.31
CA THR A 166 2.68 -14.19 -7.21
C THR A 166 2.46 -14.76 -8.61
N GLU A 167 3.44 -15.50 -9.15
CA GLU A 167 3.33 -16.19 -10.43
C GLU A 167 2.17 -17.21 -10.42
N ALA A 168 2.12 -18.07 -9.40
CA ALA A 168 1.05 -19.05 -9.24
C ALA A 168 -0.33 -18.40 -9.06
N LEU A 169 -0.40 -17.25 -8.39
CA LEU A 169 -1.64 -16.48 -8.25
C LEU A 169 -2.09 -15.90 -9.59
N ILE A 170 -1.18 -15.33 -10.38
CA ILE A 170 -1.50 -14.81 -11.72
C ILE A 170 -2.01 -15.96 -12.60
N GLU A 171 -1.29 -17.08 -12.67
CA GLU A 171 -1.69 -18.26 -13.44
C GLU A 171 -3.05 -18.80 -12.99
N HIS A 172 -3.29 -18.84 -11.67
CA HIS A 172 -4.57 -19.23 -11.11
C HIS A 172 -5.69 -18.32 -11.62
N LEU A 173 -5.54 -17.00 -11.53
CA LEU A 173 -6.56 -16.03 -11.92
C LEU A 173 -6.78 -15.96 -13.44
N VAL A 174 -5.74 -16.20 -14.25
CA VAL A 174 -5.89 -16.37 -15.71
C VAL A 174 -6.83 -17.54 -15.99
N ARG A 175 -6.64 -18.67 -15.30
CA ARG A 175 -7.44 -19.89 -15.50
C ARG A 175 -8.84 -19.81 -14.91
N THR A 176 -9.03 -19.16 -13.77
CA THR A 176 -10.30 -19.21 -13.02
C THR A 176 -11.14 -17.95 -13.16
N GLU A 177 -10.54 -16.80 -13.42
CA GLU A 177 -11.20 -15.48 -13.42
C GLU A 177 -11.16 -14.77 -14.78
N ARG A 178 -10.58 -15.43 -15.79
CA ARG A 178 -10.28 -14.86 -17.11
C ARG A 178 -9.44 -13.59 -17.01
N ALA A 179 -8.42 -13.58 -16.15
CA ALA A 179 -7.41 -12.52 -16.24
C ALA A 179 -6.69 -12.60 -17.60
N ASP A 180 -6.40 -11.45 -18.20
CA ASP A 180 -5.64 -11.34 -19.44
C ASP A 180 -4.15 -11.58 -19.15
N PRO A 181 -3.53 -12.68 -19.65
CA PRO A 181 -2.12 -12.94 -19.43
C PRO A 181 -1.20 -11.92 -20.14
N GLY A 182 -1.71 -11.16 -21.11
CA GLY A 182 -0.99 -10.09 -21.78
C GLY A 182 -1.02 -8.75 -21.04
N GLN A 183 -1.82 -8.63 -19.97
CA GLN A 183 -2.01 -7.37 -19.25
C GLN A 183 -2.18 -7.59 -17.73
N VAL A 184 -1.03 -7.70 -17.06
CA VAL A 184 -0.86 -7.84 -15.60
C VAL A 184 0.06 -6.76 -15.05
#